data_AF-A0A955JRP6-F1
#
_entry.id   AF-A0A955JRP6-F1
#
_cell.length_a   1.000
_cell.length_b   1.000
_cell.length_c   1.000
_cell.angle_alpha   90.00
_cell.angle_beta   90.00
_cell.angle_gamma   90.00
#
_symmetry.space_group_name_H-M   'P 1'
#
loop_
_entity.id
_entity.type
_entity.pdbx_description
1 polymer ?
#
loop_
_entity_poly.entity_id
_entity_poly.type
_entity_poly.pdbx_seq_one_letter_code
_entity_poly.pdbx_strand_id
1 'polypeptide(L)'
;MENQHHLFFNKSYYKSRLEKQFRTHSALVIPMELQVHRDLHAEVPPPPKPSARLIYGAIGALSTLDTFEPVNTVLTLSEHFLAIDNNLAHRIGHNLLLQAGYIQRSEELLTTHGTIEVR
;
A
#
# COMPACT_ATOMS: atom_id res chain seq x y z
N MET A 1 -12.96 1.55 -14.56
CA MET A 1 -13.68 1.07 -13.35
C MET A 1 -12.66 0.99 -12.24
N GLU A 2 -12.95 1.55 -11.07
CA GLU A 2 -12.03 1.54 -9.92
C GLU A 2 -12.17 0.26 -9.10
N ASN A 3 -11.09 -0.15 -8.44
CA ASN A 3 -11.08 -1.21 -7.45
C ASN A 3 -10.22 -0.78 -6.25
N GLN A 4 -10.36 -1.44 -5.12
CA GLN A 4 -9.62 -1.12 -3.90
C GLN A 4 -8.42 -2.07 -3.77
N HIS A 5 -7.21 -1.52 -3.91
CA HIS A 5 -5.97 -2.25 -3.70
C HIS A 5 -5.58 -2.21 -2.22
N HIS A 6 -5.39 -3.39 -1.61
CA HIS A 6 -4.84 -3.47 -0.27
C HIS A 6 -3.32 -3.61 -0.37
N LEU A 7 -2.55 -2.68 0.20
CA LEU A 7 -1.08 -2.78 0.20
C LEU A 7 -0.59 -4.12 0.76
N PHE A 8 -1.31 -4.65 1.75
CA PHE A 8 -1.11 -5.95 2.36
C PHE A 8 -2.19 -6.97 1.91
N PHE A 9 -2.20 -7.31 0.62
CA PHE A 9 -3.37 -7.92 -0.02
C PHE A 9 -3.73 -9.35 0.39
N ASN A 10 -2.79 -10.18 0.86
CA ASN A 10 -3.10 -11.57 1.21
C ASN A 10 -3.89 -11.71 2.53
N LYS A 11 -5.23 -11.57 2.43
CA LYS A 11 -6.18 -11.63 3.55
C LYS A 11 -6.02 -12.87 4.43
N SER A 12 -5.64 -14.01 3.84
CA SER A 12 -5.56 -15.28 4.56
C SER A 12 -4.50 -15.26 5.68
N TYR A 13 -3.50 -14.39 5.59
CA TYR A 13 -2.41 -14.28 6.57
C TYR A 13 -2.79 -13.51 7.85
N TYR A 14 -3.86 -12.71 7.82
CA TYR A 14 -4.25 -11.78 8.89
C TYR A 14 -5.45 -12.33 9.67
N LYS A 15 -5.19 -12.85 10.87
CA LYS A 15 -6.18 -13.57 11.69
C LYS A 15 -6.59 -12.78 12.94
N SER A 16 -5.64 -12.13 13.60
CA SER A 16 -5.89 -11.39 14.83
C SER A 16 -6.66 -10.08 14.58
N ARG A 17 -7.22 -9.48 15.64
CA ARG A 17 -7.91 -8.18 15.53
C ARG A 17 -6.97 -7.09 15.04
N LEU A 18 -5.78 -6.98 15.63
CA LEU A 18 -4.75 -6.01 15.25
C LEU A 18 -4.35 -6.17 13.78
N GLU A 19 -4.11 -7.41 13.34
CA GLU A 19 -3.72 -7.72 11.96
C GLU A 19 -4.80 -7.34 10.96
N LYS A 20 -6.07 -7.63 11.27
CA LYS A 20 -7.21 -7.26 10.43
C LYS A 20 -7.35 -5.74 10.35
N GLN A 21 -7.29 -5.06 11.50
CA GLN A 21 -7.37 -3.59 11.57
C GLN A 21 -6.25 -2.91 10.79
N PHE A 22 -5.02 -3.44 10.90
CA PHE A 22 -3.90 -2.95 10.10
C PHE A 22 -4.17 -3.12 8.61
N ARG A 23 -4.47 -4.34 8.13
CA ARG A 23 -4.72 -4.59 6.70
C ARG A 23 -5.85 -3.73 6.09
N THR A 24 -6.86 -3.39 6.90
CA THR A 24 -8.01 -2.59 6.46
C THR A 24 -7.93 -1.13 6.88
N HIS A 25 -6.78 -0.66 7.38
CA HIS A 25 -6.57 0.74 7.69
C HIS A 25 -6.76 1.57 6.42
N SER A 26 -7.44 2.71 6.49
CA SER A 26 -7.78 3.52 5.30
C SER A 26 -6.56 3.93 4.49
N ALA A 27 -5.47 4.33 5.15
CA ALA A 27 -4.19 4.63 4.50
C ALA A 27 -3.53 3.44 3.77
N LEU A 28 -3.97 2.20 4.04
CA LEU A 28 -3.43 0.97 3.46
C LEU A 28 -4.34 0.35 2.40
N VAL A 29 -5.44 1.04 2.07
CA VAL A 29 -6.41 0.65 1.05
C VAL A 29 -6.53 1.80 0.06
N ILE A 30 -6.04 1.59 -1.16
CA ILE A 30 -5.85 2.63 -2.17
C ILE A 30 -6.79 2.38 -3.34
N PRO A 31 -7.58 3.37 -3.79
CA PRO A 31 -8.30 3.31 -5.06
C PRO A 31 -7.32 3.10 -6.21
N MET A 32 -7.59 2.12 -7.05
CA MET A 32 -6.72 1.74 -8.16
C MET A 32 -7.52 1.44 -9.42
N GLU A 33 -7.02 1.89 -10.57
CA GLU A 33 -7.53 1.54 -11.89
C GLU A 33 -7.46 0.01 -12.07
N LEU A 34 -8.54 -0.59 -12.56
CA LEU A 34 -8.72 -2.05 -12.57
C LEU A 34 -7.64 -2.80 -13.35
N GLN A 35 -7.22 -2.29 -14.50
CA GLN A 35 -6.18 -2.94 -15.29
C GLN A 35 -4.82 -2.82 -14.57
N VAL A 36 -4.49 -1.65 -14.04
CA VAL A 36 -3.27 -1.47 -13.25
C VAL A 36 -3.24 -2.39 -12.02
N HIS A 37 -4.38 -2.57 -11.35
CA HIS A 37 -4.51 -3.50 -10.22
C HIS A 37 -4.27 -4.96 -10.63
N ARG A 38 -4.74 -5.37 -11.80
CA ARG A 38 -4.47 -6.70 -12.35
C ARG A 38 -2.99 -6.89 -12.68
N ASP A 39 -2.39 -5.90 -13.35
CA ASP A 39 -0.96 -5.91 -13.70
C ASP A 39 -0.10 -6.03 -12.42
N LEU A 40 -0.41 -5.22 -11.39
CA LEU A 40 0.28 -5.26 -10.10
C LEU A 40 0.24 -6.67 -9.50
N HIS A 41 -0.94 -7.29 -9.42
CA HIS A 41 -1.06 -8.63 -8.82
C HIS A 41 -0.49 -9.77 -9.69
N ALA A 42 -0.26 -9.53 -10.98
CA ALA A 42 0.43 -10.48 -11.85
C ALA A 42 1.95 -10.43 -11.66
N GLU A 43 2.51 -9.25 -11.36
CA GLU A 43 3.96 -9.01 -11.39
C GLU A 43 4.58 -8.89 -10.00
N VAL A 44 3.84 -8.38 -9.01
CA VAL A 44 4.34 -8.15 -7.65
C VAL A 44 3.86 -9.28 -6.72
N PRO A 45 4.78 -10.03 -6.08
CA PRO A 45 4.40 -11.05 -5.12
C PRO A 45 3.74 -10.43 -3.88
N PRO A 46 2.91 -11.19 -3.13
CA PRO A 46 2.33 -10.71 -1.89
C PRO A 46 3.42 -10.26 -0.90
N PRO A 47 3.24 -9.10 -0.24
CA PRO A 47 4.17 -8.68 0.80
C PRO A 47 4.21 -9.73 1.92
N PRO A 48 5.38 -9.96 2.53
CA PRO A 48 5.47 -10.74 3.75
C PRO A 48 4.54 -10.18 4.84
N LYS A 49 3.95 -11.05 5.66
CA LYS A 49 3.15 -10.59 6.79
C LYS A 49 4.06 -9.89 7.82
N PRO A 50 3.79 -8.63 8.21
CA PRO A 50 4.53 -7.99 9.29
C PRO A 50 4.28 -8.68 10.63
N SER A 51 5.28 -8.65 11.50
CA SER A 51 5.10 -9.02 12.91
C SER A 51 4.27 -7.96 13.65
N ALA A 52 3.75 -8.29 14.83
CA ALA A 52 3.00 -7.32 15.63
C ALA A 52 3.83 -6.06 15.95
N ARG A 53 5.13 -6.21 16.25
CA ARG A 53 6.04 -5.08 16.48
C ARG A 53 6.17 -4.18 15.25
N LEU A 54 6.29 -4.78 14.07
CA LEU A 54 6.36 -4.05 12.80
C LEU A 54 5.04 -3.36 12.45
N ILE A 55 3.89 -3.97 12.78
CA ILE A 55 2.57 -3.34 12.63
C ILE A 55 2.48 -2.07 13.48
N TYR A 56 2.89 -2.12 14.76
CA TYR A 56 2.87 -0.93 15.61
C TYR A 56 3.79 0.18 15.08
N GLY A 57 4.99 -0.18 14.61
CA GLY A 57 5.91 0.78 13.99
C GLY A 57 5.28 1.45 12.75
N ALA A 58 4.67 0.66 11.88
CA ALA A 58 4.00 1.16 10.68
C ALA A 58 2.82 2.08 11.00
N ILE A 59 1.99 1.73 11.99
CA ILE A 59 0.90 2.61 12.45
C ILE A 59 1.47 3.92 13.02
N GLY A 60 2.58 3.86 13.75
CA GLY A 60 3.30 5.04 14.23
C GLY A 60 3.78 5.92 13.07
N ALA A 61 4.39 5.34 12.04
CA ALA A 61 4.83 6.07 10.84
C ALA A 61 3.65 6.69 10.08
N LEU A 62 2.52 5.98 9.96
CA LEU A 62 1.32 6.55 9.33
C LEU A 62 0.74 7.74 10.11
N SER A 63 0.87 7.73 11.44
CA SER A 63 0.37 8.82 12.29
C SER A 63 1.15 10.13 12.15
N THR A 64 2.31 10.12 11.48
CA THR A 64 3.08 11.35 11.21
C THR A 64 2.68 12.03 9.89
N LEU A 65 1.77 11.42 9.12
CA LEU A 65 1.28 12.00 7.86
C LEU A 65 0.10 12.93 8.12
N ASP A 66 0.17 14.14 7.57
CA ASP A 66 -0.94 15.11 7.61
C ASP A 66 -2.11 14.66 6.74
N THR A 67 -1.82 14.03 5.60
CA THR A 67 -2.79 13.44 4.67
C THR A 67 -2.31 12.10 4.14
N PHE A 68 -3.26 11.23 3.76
CA PHE A 68 -2.96 9.91 3.19
C PHE A 68 -2.97 9.96 1.66
N GLU A 69 -2.02 10.69 1.08
CA GLU A 69 -1.77 10.61 -0.36
C GLU A 69 -1.18 9.22 -0.69
N PRO A 70 -1.77 8.43 -1.61
CA PRO A 70 -1.39 7.04 -1.83
C PRO A 70 0.10 6.79 -2.06
N VAL A 71 0.73 7.50 -2.99
CA VAL A 71 2.17 7.33 -3.28
C VAL A 71 3.02 7.71 -2.09
N ASN A 72 2.76 8.88 -1.49
CA ASN A 72 3.52 9.34 -0.32
C ASN A 72 3.39 8.37 0.87
N THR A 73 2.21 7.81 1.07
CA THR A 73 1.93 6.82 2.11
C THR A 73 2.77 5.55 1.92
N VAL A 74 2.85 5.05 0.68
CA VAL A 74 3.62 3.85 0.34
C VAL A 74 5.12 4.09 0.51
N LEU A 75 5.61 5.25 0.05
CA LEU A 75 7.02 5.62 0.17
C LEU A 75 7.42 5.81 1.64
N THR A 76 6.61 6.50 2.43
CA THR A 76 6.84 6.69 3.88
C THR A 76 6.94 5.34 4.61
N LEU A 77 6.02 4.42 4.32
CA LEU A 77 6.06 3.08 4.92
C LEU A 77 7.28 2.27 4.45
N SER A 78 7.60 2.36 3.17
CA SER A 78 8.79 1.71 2.62
C SER A 78 10.06 2.20 3.35
N GLU A 79 10.25 3.52 3.43
CA GLU A 79 11.38 4.13 4.12
C GLU A 79 11.44 3.71 5.59
N HIS A 80 10.29 3.74 6.29
CA HIS A 80 10.19 3.28 7.66
C HIS A 80 10.67 1.82 7.81
N PHE A 81 10.20 0.91 6.96
CA PHE A 81 10.60 -0.49 7.04
C PHE A 81 12.07 -0.73 6.64
N LEU A 82 12.59 0.03 5.68
CA LEU A 82 13.98 -0.05 5.24
C LEU A 82 14.96 0.53 6.27
N ALA A 83 14.50 1.41 7.16
CA ALA A 83 15.31 1.96 8.25
C ALA A 83 15.47 1.01 9.45
N ILE A 84 14.69 -0.08 9.51
CA ILE A 84 14.74 -1.04 10.62
C ILE A 84 15.71 -2.16 10.26
N ASP A 85 16.77 -2.34 11.06
CA ASP A 85 17.71 -3.46 10.94
C ASP A 85 17.05 -4.82 11.21
N ASN A 86 16.31 -5.29 10.21
CA ASN A 86 15.51 -6.51 10.26
C ASN A 86 15.19 -7.00 8.85
N ASN A 87 15.60 -8.22 8.53
CA ASN A 87 15.38 -8.83 7.21
C ASN A 87 13.90 -8.88 6.78
N LEU A 88 12.98 -9.11 7.70
CA LEU A 88 11.55 -9.12 7.37
C LEU A 88 11.06 -7.71 7.03
N ALA A 89 11.50 -6.70 7.78
CA ALA A 89 11.18 -5.30 7.49
C ALA A 89 11.71 -4.88 6.11
N HIS A 90 12.98 -5.16 5.81
CA HIS A 90 13.55 -4.84 4.50
C HIS A 90 12.77 -5.48 3.33
N ARG A 91 12.39 -6.75 3.47
CA ARG A 91 11.58 -7.43 2.44
C ARG A 91 10.21 -6.79 2.23
N ILE A 92 9.59 -6.28 3.31
CA ILE A 92 8.33 -5.56 3.22
C ILE A 92 8.56 -4.20 2.53
N GLY A 93 9.58 -3.45 2.95
CA GLY A 93 9.92 -2.15 2.36
C GLY A 93 10.17 -2.24 0.85
N HIS A 94 11.01 -3.18 0.42
CA HIS A 94 11.24 -3.41 -1.01
C HIS A 94 9.97 -3.84 -1.77
N ASN A 95 9.10 -4.65 -1.16
CA ASN A 95 7.83 -5.00 -1.80
C ASN A 95 6.92 -3.77 -1.98
N LEU A 96 6.87 -2.87 -1.01
CA LEU A 96 6.13 -1.62 -1.12
C LEU A 96 6.70 -0.71 -2.21
N LEU A 97 8.02 -0.63 -2.38
CA LEU A 97 8.64 0.10 -3.51
C LEU A 97 8.20 -0.46 -4.87
N LEU A 98 8.12 -1.79 -5.01
CA LEU A 98 7.63 -2.40 -6.26
C LEU A 98 6.18 -1.99 -6.56
N GLN A 99 5.34 -1.87 -5.52
CA GLN A 99 3.95 -1.45 -5.68
C GLN A 99 3.82 0.04 -6.03
N ALA A 100 4.73 0.90 -5.55
CA ALA A 100 4.65 2.36 -5.69
C ALA A 100 4.52 2.82 -7.16
N GLY A 101 5.24 2.18 -8.09
CA GLY A 101 5.17 2.52 -9.52
C GLY A 101 3.78 2.28 -10.14
N TYR A 102 3.09 1.21 -9.75
CA TYR A 102 1.73 0.94 -10.21
C TYR A 102 0.72 1.89 -9.58
N ILE A 103 0.92 2.24 -8.31
CA ILE A 103 0.07 3.19 -7.61
C ILE A 103 0.14 4.56 -8.28
N GLN A 104 1.35 5.05 -8.57
CA GLN A 104 1.57 6.29 -9.33
C GLN A 104 0.88 6.25 -10.71
N ARG A 105 1.11 5.18 -11.48
CA ARG A 105 0.47 4.99 -12.80
C ARG A 105 -1.05 5.01 -12.71
N SER A 106 -1.62 4.43 -11.65
CA SER A 106 -3.06 4.44 -11.42
C SER A 106 -3.59 5.84 -11.12
N GLU A 107 -2.92 6.61 -10.27
CA GLU A 107 -3.33 7.99 -9.96
C GLU A 107 -3.37 8.87 -11.21
N GLU A 108 -2.37 8.75 -12.08
CA GLU A 108 -2.31 9.48 -13.37
C GLU A 108 -3.49 9.13 -14.28
N LEU A 109 -3.88 7.86 -14.35
CA LEU A 109 -5.02 7.43 -15.16
C LEU A 109 -6.35 7.90 -14.57
N LEU A 110 -6.53 7.79 -13.25
CA LEU A 110 -7.77 8.22 -12.60
C LEU A 110 -7.96 9.74 -12.66
N THR A 111 -6.89 10.52 -12.55
CA THR A 111 -6.93 11.98 -12.72
C THR A 111 -7.20 12.40 -14.16
N THR A 112 -6.56 11.74 -15.14
CA THR A 112 -6.78 12.02 -16.57
C THR A 112 -8.21 11.68 -17.01
N HIS A 113 -8.77 10.57 -16.54
CA HIS A 113 -10.15 10.16 -16.87
C HIS A 113 -11.22 10.90 -16.06
N GLY A 114 -10.86 11.55 -14.95
CA GLY A 114 -11.74 12.47 -14.22
C GLY A 114 -11.90 13.85 -14.88
N THR A 115 -11.08 14.16 -15.88
CA THR A 115 -11.09 15.45 -16.61
C THR A 115 -11.81 15.35 -17.96
N ILE A 116 -12.97 14.68 -18.02
CA ILE A 116 -13.90 14.91 -19.13
C ILE A 116 -14.63 16.22 -18.80
N GLU A 117 -14.08 17.33 -19.30
CA GLU A 117 -14.82 18.58 -19.39
C GLU A 117 -16.16 18.30 -20.06
N VAL A 118 -17.23 18.63 -19.35
CA VAL A 118 -18.56 18.79 -19.92
C VAL A 118 -18.44 19.90 -20.97
N ARG A 119 -18.45 19.53 -22.25
CA ARG A 119 -18.74 20.42 -23.36
C ARG A 119 -20.18 20.21 -23.80
#